data_AF-A0A941LZX5-F1
#
_entry.id   AF-A0A941LZX5-F1
#
_cell.length_a   1.000
_cell.length_b   1.000
_cell.length_c   1.000
_cell.angle_alpha   90.00
_cell.angle_beta   90.00
_cell.angle_gamma   90.00
#
_symmetry.space_group_name_H-M   'P 1'
#
loop_
_entity.id
_entity.type
_entity.pdbx_description
1 polymer ?
#
loop_
_entity_poly.entity_id
_entity_poly.type
_entity_poly.pdbx_seq_one_letter_code
_entity_poly.pdbx_strand_id
1 'polypeptide(L)'
;MKIPSNLPSDRTFGLFFAGLFLCLFSWSAVLHHHFSWPILGTSLFLSLISCLFPKILRPFNMGWYFFGKLLHKITNPLIMGFIFFGILTPIGILRRLTKSESFPKYFDASLPSYWIKRLPPGPDSKQLKDQY
;
A
#
# COMPACT_ATOMS: atom_id res chain seq x y z
N MET A 1 -12.07 -26.18 9.54
CA MET A 1 -11.40 -24.86 9.40
C MET A 1 -10.94 -24.72 7.96
N LYS A 2 -11.51 -23.82 7.14
CA LYS A 2 -11.06 -23.62 5.75
C LYS A 2 -9.68 -22.97 5.77
N ILE A 3 -8.67 -23.68 5.27
CA ILE A 3 -7.29 -23.18 5.17
C ILE A 3 -7.25 -22.20 3.99
N PRO A 4 -6.87 -20.94 4.18
CA PRO A 4 -6.72 -20.00 3.07
C PRO A 4 -5.69 -20.50 2.06
N SER A 5 -6.00 -20.41 0.77
CA SER A 5 -5.16 -20.91 -0.33
C SER A 5 -3.84 -20.13 -0.50
N ASN A 6 -3.77 -18.91 0.03
CA ASN A 6 -2.63 -17.99 -0.08
C ASN A 6 -1.92 -17.78 1.29
N LEU A 7 -1.62 -18.86 2.00
CA LEU A 7 -0.79 -18.79 3.20
C LEU A 7 0.69 -18.83 2.82
N PRO A 8 1.53 -17.95 3.40
CA PRO A 8 2.98 -18.09 3.24
C PRO A 8 3.45 -19.42 3.84
N SER A 9 4.50 -19.99 3.26
CA SER A 9 5.08 -21.25 3.74
C SER A 9 5.52 -21.15 5.20
N ASP A 10 5.18 -22.15 6.02
CA ASP A 10 5.52 -22.19 7.45
C ASP A 10 7.04 -22.06 7.68
N ARG A 11 7.86 -22.57 6.75
CA ARG A 11 9.33 -22.43 6.79
C ARG A 11 9.77 -20.99 6.58
N THR A 12 9.22 -20.32 5.57
CA THR A 12 9.54 -18.93 5.25
C THR A 12 9.12 -18.00 6.38
N PHE A 13 7.96 -18.27 6.99
CA PHE A 13 7.49 -17.57 8.16
C PHE A 13 8.51 -17.65 9.31
N GLY A 14 8.93 -18.86 9.69
CA GLY A 14 9.84 -19.02 10.82
C GLY A 14 11.25 -18.50 10.55
N LEU A 15 11.76 -18.62 9.31
CA LEU A 15 13.03 -18.01 8.90
C LEU A 15 12.98 -16.47 8.91
N PHE A 16 11.86 -15.87 8.52
CA PHE A 16 11.67 -14.43 8.60
C PHE A 16 11.80 -13.93 10.05
N PHE A 17 11.13 -14.58 11.00
CA PHE A 17 11.26 -14.23 12.42
C PHE A 17 12.64 -14.52 12.99
N ALA A 18 13.28 -15.63 12.61
CA ALA A 18 14.67 -15.92 12.99
C ALA A 18 15.61 -14.81 12.52
N GLY A 19 15.49 -14.38 11.26
CA GLY A 19 16.25 -13.26 10.69
C GLY A 19 15.96 -11.94 11.40
N LEU A 20 14.70 -11.65 11.72
CA LEU A 20 14.30 -10.45 12.47
C LEU A 20 14.96 -10.40 13.85
N PHE A 21 14.93 -11.51 14.62
CA PHE A 21 15.61 -11.57 15.91
C PHE A 21 17.13 -11.50 15.79
N LEU A 22 17.70 -12.04 14.72
CA LEU A 22 19.13 -11.92 14.44
C LEU A 22 19.51 -10.46 14.16
N CYS A 23 18.74 -9.75 13.33
CA CYS A 23 18.95 -8.31 13.10
C CYS A 23 18.81 -7.49 14.39
N LEU A 24 17.82 -7.79 15.23
CA LEU A 24 17.66 -7.13 16.54
C LEU A 24 18.85 -7.41 17.47
N PHE A 25 19.36 -8.64 17.48
CA PHE A 25 20.56 -9.00 18.22
C PHE A 25 21.79 -8.24 17.72
N SER A 26 22.02 -8.21 16.39
CA SER A 26 23.11 -7.45 15.79
C SER A 26 23.01 -5.96 16.10
N TRP A 27 21.81 -5.39 16.00
CA TRP A 27 21.54 -3.99 16.36
C TRP A 27 21.87 -3.71 17.84
N SER A 28 21.39 -4.55 18.75
CA SER A 28 21.67 -4.45 20.18
C SER A 28 23.17 -4.58 20.48
N ALA A 29 23.85 -5.52 19.82
CA ALA A 29 25.27 -5.76 20.03
C ALA A 29 26.15 -4.58 19.58
N VAL A 30 25.78 -3.92 18.48
CA VAL A 30 26.54 -2.77 17.92
C VAL A 30 26.32 -1.49 18.73
N LEU A 31 25.10 -1.21 19.18
CA LEU A 31 24.77 0.08 19.80
C LEU A 31 24.93 0.13 21.31
N HIS A 32 24.65 -0.98 22.00
CA HIS A 32 24.60 -0.99 23.46
C HIS A 32 25.75 -1.77 24.10
N HIS A 33 26.61 -2.42 23.31
CA HIS A 33 27.65 -3.38 23.75
C HIS A 33 27.14 -4.50 24.70
N HIS A 34 25.83 -4.56 24.95
CA HIS A 34 25.16 -5.60 25.72
C HIS A 34 24.72 -6.72 24.79
N PHE A 35 25.41 -7.84 24.91
CA PHE A 35 25.04 -9.07 24.24
C PHE A 35 23.81 -9.67 24.91
N SER A 36 22.66 -9.46 24.29
CA SER A 36 21.41 -10.10 24.70
C SER A 36 21.39 -11.55 24.22
N TRP A 37 22.14 -12.43 24.90
CA TRP A 37 22.15 -13.88 24.71
C TRP A 37 20.77 -14.53 24.55
N PRO A 38 19.71 -14.15 25.29
CA PRO A 38 18.38 -14.73 25.06
C PRO A 38 17.83 -14.45 23.65
N ILE A 39 18.12 -13.29 23.06
CA ILE A 39 17.64 -12.93 21.72
C ILE A 39 18.32 -13.82 20.66
N LEU A 40 19.63 -14.02 20.78
CA LEU A 40 20.36 -14.95 19.92
C LEU A 40 19.82 -16.39 20.05
N GLY A 41 19.58 -16.84 21.28
CA GLY A 41 18.99 -18.16 21.57
C GLY A 41 17.63 -18.34 20.90
N THR A 42 16.75 -17.33 20.98
CA THR A 42 15.43 -17.38 20.32
C THR A 42 15.53 -17.41 18.79
N SER A 43 16.46 -16.65 18.19
CA SER A 43 16.68 -16.67 16.73
C SER A 43 17.13 -18.05 16.26
N LEU A 44 18.12 -18.65 16.93
CA LEU A 44 18.66 -19.96 16.58
C LEU A 44 17.62 -21.07 16.76
N PHE A 45 16.85 -21.01 17.86
CA PHE A 45 15.76 -21.93 18.15
C PHE A 45 14.65 -21.87 17.07
N LEU A 46 14.23 -20.67 16.68
CA LEU A 46 13.25 -20.51 15.61
C LEU A 46 13.76 -21.05 14.27
N SER A 47 15.02 -20.78 13.93
CA SER A 47 15.66 -21.30 12.72
C SER A 47 15.65 -22.84 12.70
N LEU A 48 16.01 -23.46 13.83
CA LEU A 48 16.07 -24.91 13.99
C LEU A 48 14.68 -25.56 13.84
N ILE A 49 13.66 -25.02 14.50
CA ILE A 49 12.28 -25.54 14.40
C ILE A 49 11.73 -25.32 13.00
N SER A 50 12.05 -24.19 12.36
CA SER A 50 11.62 -23.92 10.98
C SER A 50 12.13 -24.98 10.00
N CYS A 51 13.34 -25.50 10.24
CA CYS A 51 13.94 -26.53 9.38
C CYS A 51 13.41 -27.94 9.71
N LEU A 52 13.36 -28.29 11.01
CA LEU A 52 13.04 -29.65 11.46
C LEU A 52 11.53 -29.93 11.56
N PHE A 53 10.74 -28.98 12.08
CA PHE A 53 9.31 -29.17 12.37
C PHE A 53 8.46 -27.94 12.02
N PRO A 54 8.38 -27.56 10.72
CA PRO A 54 7.63 -26.37 10.30
C PRO A 54 6.13 -26.46 10.61
N LYS A 55 5.57 -27.68 10.70
CA LYS A 55 4.14 -27.90 11.00
C LYS A 55 3.71 -27.34 12.36
N ILE A 56 4.62 -27.21 13.32
CA ILE A 56 4.34 -26.64 14.65
C ILE A 56 4.10 -25.12 14.55
N LEU A 57 4.72 -24.44 13.59
CA LEU A 57 4.56 -23.00 13.38
C LEU A 57 3.26 -22.65 12.66
N ARG A 58 2.57 -23.64 12.08
CA ARG A 58 1.35 -23.43 11.29
C ARG A 58 0.23 -22.66 12.00
N PRO A 59 -0.21 -22.99 13.24
CA PRO A 59 -1.24 -22.21 13.93
C PRO A 59 -0.80 -20.75 14.18
N PHE A 60 0.49 -20.54 14.44
CA PHE A 60 1.05 -19.21 14.66
C PHE A 60 1.15 -18.41 13.35
N ASN A 61 1.56 -19.04 12.25
CA ASN A 61 1.57 -18.46 10.90
C ASN A 61 0.15 -18.03 10.48
N MET A 62 -0.87 -18.85 10.77
CA MET A 62 -2.27 -18.47 10.54
C MET A 62 -2.70 -17.27 11.38
N GLY A 63 -2.34 -17.23 12.68
CA GLY A 63 -2.62 -16.08 13.54
C GLY A 63 -1.99 -14.79 13.02
N TRP A 64 -0.71 -14.85 12.64
CA TRP A 64 0.00 -13.72 12.05
C TRP A 64 -0.61 -13.27 10.71
N TYR A 65 -1.04 -14.20 9.87
CA TYR A 65 -1.73 -13.88 8.62
C TYR A 65 -3.01 -13.06 8.87
N PHE A 66 -3.85 -13.48 9.82
CA PHE A 66 -5.07 -12.74 10.16
C PHE A 66 -4.75 -11.37 10.78
N PHE A 67 -3.72 -11.30 11.62
CA PHE A 67 -3.25 -10.03 12.16
C PHE A 67 -2.81 -9.08 11.04
N GLY A 68 -1.98 -9.54 10.11
CA GLY A 68 -1.55 -8.77 8.95
C GLY A 68 -2.72 -8.32 8.06
N LYS A 69 -3.72 -9.18 7.87
CA LYS A 69 -4.94 -8.84 7.13
C LYS A 69 -5.75 -7.74 7.83
N LEU A 70 -5.91 -7.82 9.16
CA LEU A 70 -6.61 -6.82 9.94
C LEU A 70 -5.86 -5.48 9.90
N LEU A 71 -4.53 -5.54 10.06
CA LEU A 71 -3.67 -4.36 9.97
C LEU A 71 -3.78 -3.73 8.59
N HIS A 72 -3.72 -4.52 7.51
CA HIS A 72 -3.88 -4.02 6.15
C HIS A 72 -5.23 -3.34 5.92
N LYS A 73 -6.31 -3.88 6.49
CA LYS A 73 -7.64 -3.26 6.42
C LYS A 73 -7.66 -1.86 7.05
N ILE A 74 -6.81 -1.58 8.04
CA ILE A 74 -6.71 -0.28 8.71
C ILE A 74 -5.69 0.62 8.00
N THR A 75 -4.52 0.09 7.67
CA THR A 75 -3.43 0.87 7.06
C THR A 75 -3.76 1.29 5.64
N ASN A 76 -4.48 0.48 4.86
CA ASN A 76 -4.82 0.82 3.48
C ASN A 76 -5.72 2.08 3.40
N PRO A 77 -6.87 2.18 4.12
CA PRO A 77 -7.62 3.42 4.20
C PRO A 77 -6.83 4.58 4.81
N LEU A 78 -5.96 4.32 5.80
CA LEU A 78 -5.14 5.36 6.42
C LEU A 78 -4.16 5.99 5.41
N ILE A 79 -3.44 5.16 4.65
CA ILE A 79 -2.52 5.60 3.60
C ILE A 79 -3.30 6.34 2.51
N MET A 80 -4.43 5.79 2.06
CA MET A 80 -5.27 6.45 1.06
C MET A 80 -5.81 7.80 1.54
N GLY A 81 -6.23 7.88 2.80
CA GLY A 81 -6.64 9.14 3.44
C GLY A 81 -5.49 10.14 3.49
N PHE A 82 -4.29 9.69 3.88
CA PHE A 82 -3.11 10.55 3.92
C PHE A 82 -2.73 11.07 2.54
N ILE A 83 -2.75 10.23 1.49
CA ILE A 83 -2.50 10.67 0.12
C ILE A 83 -3.57 11.68 -0.32
N PHE A 84 -4.84 11.40 -0.05
CA PHE A 84 -5.94 12.27 -0.46
C PHE A 84 -5.87 13.63 0.24
N PHE A 85 -5.73 13.67 1.56
CA PHE A 85 -5.73 14.93 2.32
C PHE A 85 -4.37 15.63 2.34
N GLY A 86 -3.27 14.87 2.29
CA GLY A 86 -1.90 15.41 2.33
C GLY A 86 -1.36 15.83 0.97
N ILE A 87 -1.81 15.21 -0.13
CA ILE A 87 -1.29 15.49 -1.48
C ILE A 87 -2.40 16.01 -2.39
N LEU A 88 -3.46 15.23 -2.61
CA LEU A 88 -4.47 15.59 -3.63
C LEU A 88 -5.28 16.84 -3.24
N THR A 89 -5.67 16.96 -1.98
CA THR A 89 -6.46 18.08 -1.46
C THR A 89 -5.69 19.41 -1.55
N PRO A 90 -4.43 19.53 -1.08
CA PRO A 90 -3.68 20.78 -1.22
C PRO A 90 -3.40 21.14 -2.69
N ILE A 91 -3.16 20.16 -3.58
CA ILE A 91 -3.06 20.42 -5.02
C ILE A 91 -4.38 21.00 -5.56
N GLY A 92 -5.52 20.45 -5.14
CA GLY A 92 -6.84 20.95 -5.51
C GLY A 92 -7.11 22.36 -4.98
N ILE A 93 -6.74 22.65 -3.73
CA ILE A 93 -6.84 23.98 -3.12
C ILE A 93 -5.95 24.96 -3.87
N LEU A 94 -4.70 24.60 -4.15
CA LEU A 94 -3.77 25.44 -4.90
C LEU A 94 -4.29 25.75 -6.30
N ARG A 95 -4.85 24.76 -7.01
CA ARG A 95 -5.53 24.96 -8.30
C ARG A 95 -6.80 25.82 -8.19
N ARG A 96 -7.48 25.82 -7.04
CA ARG A 96 -8.64 26.68 -6.81
C ARG A 96 -8.23 28.14 -6.60
N LEU A 97 -7.10 28.37 -5.92
CA LEU A 97 -6.54 29.69 -5.67
C LEU A 97 -5.89 30.27 -6.93
N THR A 98 -5.10 29.47 -7.63
CA THR A 98 -4.54 29.80 -8.93
C THR A 98 -5.65 29.65 -9.95
N LYS A 99 -6.39 30.73 -10.26
CA LYS A 99 -7.53 30.85 -11.21
C LYS A 99 -7.33 30.17 -12.59
N SER A 100 -7.15 28.86 -12.60
CA SER A 100 -7.15 28.03 -13.79
C SER A 100 -8.62 27.76 -14.10
N GLU A 101 -9.26 28.79 -14.66
CA GLU A 101 -10.66 28.82 -15.06
C GLU A 101 -10.82 27.92 -16.31
N SER A 102 -10.86 26.60 -16.12
CA SER A 102 -11.15 25.68 -17.24
C SER A 102 -12.65 25.60 -17.56
N PHE A 103 -13.53 26.03 -16.65
CA PHE A 103 -14.98 26.00 -16.85
C PHE A 103 -15.67 27.19 -16.20
N PRO A 104 -16.69 27.79 -16.85
CA PRO A 104 -17.51 28.82 -16.23
C PRO A 104 -18.22 28.24 -15.00
N LYS A 105 -17.94 28.82 -13.83
CA LYS A 105 -18.48 28.36 -12.53
C LYS A 105 -19.91 28.83 -12.27
N TYR A 106 -20.42 29.74 -13.08
CA TYR A 106 -21.72 30.37 -12.91
C TYR A 106 -22.50 30.32 -14.22
N PHE A 107 -23.83 30.21 -14.07
CA PHE A 107 -24.75 30.32 -15.20
C PHE A 107 -24.88 31.80 -15.58
N ASP A 108 -24.37 32.17 -16.74
CA ASP A 108 -24.56 33.43 -17.41
C ASP A 108 -25.74 33.36 -18.39
N ALA A 109 -26.87 33.95 -18.01
CA ALA A 109 -28.08 34.01 -18.83
C ALA A 109 -27.95 34.95 -20.05
N SER A 110 -26.88 35.77 -20.10
CA SER A 110 -26.64 36.69 -21.22
C SER A 110 -25.94 36.03 -22.41
N LEU A 111 -25.34 34.84 -22.20
CA LEU A 111 -24.68 34.10 -23.26
C LEU A 111 -25.71 33.36 -24.14
N PRO A 112 -25.63 33.48 -25.47
CA PRO A 112 -26.52 32.75 -26.38
C PRO A 112 -26.23 31.24 -26.40
N SER A 113 -25.02 30.82 -26.01
CA SER A 113 -24.63 29.41 -25.88
C SER A 113 -23.34 29.27 -25.08
N TYR A 114 -23.25 28.23 -24.24
CA TYR A 114 -22.01 27.84 -23.55
C TYR A 114 -21.07 27.00 -24.42
N TRP A 115 -21.43 26.76 -25.69
CA TRP A 115 -20.65 25.91 -26.57
C TRP A 115 -19.30 26.54 -26.90
N ILE A 116 -18.22 25.96 -26.38
CA ILE A 116 -16.85 26.39 -26.68
C ILE A 116 -16.52 25.96 -28.11
N LYS A 117 -16.39 26.93 -29.02
CA LYS A 117 -15.93 26.68 -30.40
C LYS A 117 -14.47 26.21 -30.35
N ARG A 118 -14.21 25.00 -30.84
CA ARG A 118 -12.85 24.43 -30.91
C ARG A 118 -12.16 24.91 -32.18
N LEU A 119 -10.94 25.43 -32.04
CA LEU A 119 -10.05 25.82 -33.13
C LEU A 119 -8.69 25.13 -32.90
N PRO A 120 -8.22 24.28 -33.83
CA PRO A 120 -8.85 23.90 -35.08
C PRO A 120 -10.15 23.10 -34.87
N PRO A 121 -11.10 23.15 -35.83
CA PRO A 121 -12.28 22.29 -35.79
C PRO A 121 -11.84 20.84 -35.68
N GLY A 122 -12.60 20.04 -34.93
CA GLY A 122 -12.34 18.61 -34.81
C GLY A 122 -12.35 17.90 -36.17
N PRO A 123 -11.84 16.66 -36.24
CA PRO A 123 -11.79 15.89 -37.47
C PRO A 123 -13.14 15.89 -38.21
N ASP A 124 -13.09 15.94 -39.54
CA ASP A 124 -14.29 16.01 -40.38
C ASP A 124 -15.21 14.81 -40.05
N SER A 125 -16.51 15.08 -39.93
CA SER A 125 -17.57 14.11 -39.66
C SER A 125 -17.53 12.86 -40.56
N LYS A 126 -16.91 12.99 -41.74
CA LYS A 126 -16.70 11.89 -42.70
C LYS A 126 -15.76 10.80 -42.16
N GLN A 127 -14.84 11.12 -41.23
CA GLN A 127 -13.91 10.16 -40.62
C GLN A 127 -14.59 9.17 -39.65
N LEU A 128 -15.84 9.42 -39.25
CA LEU A 128 -16.64 8.46 -38.47
C LEU A 128 -17.06 7.23 -39.29
N LYS A 129 -16.98 7.32 -40.62
CA LYS A 129 -17.38 6.22 -41.52
C LYS A 129 -16.32 5.13 -41.63
N ASP A 130 -15.07 5.43 -41.28
CA ASP A 130 -13.91 4.53 -41.45
C ASP A 130 -13.40 4.00 -40.09
N GLN A 131 -14.29 3.82 -39.10
CA GLN A 131 -13.93 3.41 -37.74
C GLN A 131 -13.79 1.88 -37.54
N TYR A 132 -14.03 1.07 -38.57
CA TYR A 132 -13.99 -0.40 -38.53
C TYR A 132 -13.12 -0.97 -39.64
#